data_AF-A0A9P5P6A8-F1
#
_entry.id   AF-A0A9P5P6A8-F1
#
_cell.length_a   1.000
_cell.length_b   1.000
_cell.length_c   1.000
_cell.angle_alpha   90.00
_cell.angle_beta   90.00
_cell.angle_gamma   90.00
#
_symmetry.space_group_name_H-M   'P 1'
#
loop_
_entity.id
_entity.type
_entity.pdbx_description
1 polymer ?
#
loop_
_entity_poly.entity_id
_entity_poly.type
_entity_poly.pdbx_seq_one_letter_code
_entity_poly.pdbx_strand_id
1 'polypeptide(L)'
;MFREHIRLHPSIPYTENGDHRTTIEIHKFVTAEMYNYCRGHNLAQAWAYLWNQWYSPEQWKLWSLASKPFIPHINTTMIVESLWMNLKHKDLAMYHRPRLDLVTYVVINSLLPRIKLTLQNLRETRRVGRGLALKAWQKALKAKWEDCSRSDEERLCALELEVRKKAKTGEKGREEKLASIEEAKTRKPGKYHTDINSWVCSCRDYLICRFLTCKHLIREANTALKGLPLDKR
;
A
#
# COMPACT_ATOMS: atom_id res chain seq x y z
N MET A 1 -0.76 5.32 -12.57
CA MET A 1 0.24 6.35 -12.89
C MET A 1 0.85 6.97 -11.62
N PHE A 2 0.30 8.04 -11.02
CA PHE A 2 0.99 8.73 -9.90
C PHE A 2 1.33 7.84 -8.68
N ARG A 3 0.42 6.92 -8.31
CA ARG A 3 0.67 5.95 -7.22
C ARG A 3 1.79 4.96 -7.56
N GLU A 4 1.95 4.58 -8.82
CA GLU A 4 3.05 3.71 -9.26
C GLU A 4 4.37 4.46 -9.23
N HIS A 5 4.39 5.70 -9.73
CA HIS A 5 5.58 6.55 -9.78
C HIS A 5 6.28 6.70 -8.44
N ILE A 6 5.50 6.85 -7.36
CA ILE A 6 6.02 6.91 -5.99
C ILE A 6 6.75 5.63 -5.61
N ARG A 7 6.20 4.48 -5.99
CA ARG A 7 6.60 3.17 -5.48
C ARG A 7 7.72 2.51 -6.26
N LEU A 8 8.05 3.01 -7.44
CA LEU A 8 9.17 2.49 -8.22
C LEU A 8 10.47 2.62 -7.43
N HIS A 9 11.29 1.57 -7.51
CA HIS A 9 12.55 1.45 -6.79
C HIS A 9 13.51 0.59 -7.62
N PRO A 10 14.83 0.84 -7.62
CA PRO A 10 15.80 0.05 -8.38
C PRO A 10 15.75 -1.46 -8.09
N SER A 11 15.54 -1.83 -6.83
CA SER A 11 15.38 -3.24 -6.43
C SER A 11 14.09 -3.90 -6.93
N ILE A 12 13.16 -3.14 -7.50
CA ILE A 12 11.92 -3.68 -8.06
C ILE A 12 12.10 -3.97 -9.55
N PRO A 13 11.91 -5.23 -9.98
CA PRO A 13 11.99 -5.60 -11.38
C PRO A 13 10.86 -4.90 -12.13
N TYR A 14 11.21 -4.25 -13.24
CA TYR A 14 10.24 -3.53 -14.07
C TYR A 14 9.66 -4.43 -15.17
N THR A 15 10.50 -5.29 -15.75
CA THR A 15 10.14 -6.15 -16.89
C THR A 15 9.82 -7.58 -16.44
N GLU A 16 9.14 -8.34 -17.30
CA GLU A 16 8.92 -9.79 -17.12
C GLU A 16 10.23 -10.59 -17.02
N ASN A 17 11.33 -10.05 -17.56
CA ASN A 17 12.66 -10.67 -17.56
C ASN A 17 13.45 -10.44 -16.27
N GLY A 18 12.91 -9.67 -15.31
CA GLY A 18 13.61 -9.32 -14.08
C GLY A 18 14.54 -8.11 -14.20
N ASP A 19 14.44 -7.33 -15.28
CA ASP A 19 15.32 -6.18 -15.47
C ASP A 19 15.09 -5.09 -14.41
N HIS A 20 16.18 -4.64 -13.83
CA HIS A 20 16.23 -3.53 -12.89
C HIS A 20 16.59 -2.24 -13.63
N ARG A 21 15.98 -1.13 -13.20
CA ARG A 21 16.28 0.20 -13.73
C ARG A 21 17.04 1.01 -12.70
N THR A 22 17.97 1.83 -13.18
CA THR A 22 18.66 2.78 -12.30
C THR A 22 17.72 3.90 -11.86
N THR A 23 18.09 4.61 -10.79
CA THR A 23 17.30 5.73 -10.26
C THR A 23 17.06 6.83 -11.29
N ILE A 24 18.07 7.10 -12.14
CA ILE A 24 18.04 8.10 -13.20
C ILE A 24 17.11 7.64 -14.34
N GLU A 25 17.18 6.36 -14.73
CA GLU A 25 16.30 5.79 -15.73
C GLU A 25 14.84 5.81 -15.28
N ILE A 26 14.57 5.46 -14.01
CA ILE A 26 13.23 5.51 -13.44
C ILE A 26 12.68 6.94 -13.50
N HIS A 27 13.47 7.94 -13.09
CA HIS A 27 13.05 9.35 -13.13
C HIS A 27 12.74 9.81 -14.56
N LYS A 28 13.63 9.54 -15.52
CA LYS A 28 13.41 9.87 -16.94
C LYS A 28 12.16 9.18 -17.51
N PHE A 29 11.97 7.91 -17.18
CA PHE A 29 10.83 7.14 -17.66
C PHE A 29 9.51 7.72 -17.13
N VAL A 30 9.44 7.90 -15.83
CA VAL A 30 8.24 8.39 -15.14
C VAL A 30 7.88 9.82 -15.57
N THR A 31 8.88 10.68 -15.75
CA THR A 31 8.67 12.06 -16.21
C THR A 31 8.16 12.09 -17.65
N ALA A 32 8.73 11.27 -18.53
CA ALA A 32 8.26 11.14 -19.90
C ALA A 32 6.82 10.59 -19.96
N GLU A 33 6.49 9.58 -19.15
CA GLU A 33 5.14 9.01 -19.07
C GLU A 33 4.11 10.08 -18.67
N MET A 34 4.39 10.82 -17.60
CA MET A 34 3.48 11.87 -17.13
C MET A 34 3.39 13.04 -18.12
N TYR A 35 4.51 13.45 -18.73
CA TYR A 35 4.53 14.50 -19.74
C TYR A 35 3.68 14.11 -20.95
N ASN A 36 3.86 12.90 -21.48
CA ASN A 36 3.11 12.40 -22.63
C ASN A 36 1.61 12.29 -22.32
N TYR A 37 1.26 11.86 -21.10
CA TYR A 37 -0.12 11.84 -20.62
C TYR A 37 -0.73 13.26 -20.61
N CYS A 38 -0.05 14.23 -19.99
CA CYS A 38 -0.53 15.61 -19.94
C CYS A 38 -0.62 16.24 -21.34
N ARG A 39 0.34 15.96 -22.22
CA ARG A 39 0.35 16.43 -23.61
C ARG A 39 -0.80 15.85 -24.42
N GLY A 40 -1.07 14.56 -24.30
CA GLY A 40 -2.18 13.89 -24.99
C GLY A 40 -3.56 14.39 -24.56
N HIS A 41 -3.69 14.88 -23.33
CA HIS A 41 -4.94 15.43 -22.79
C HIS A 41 -5.03 16.97 -22.82
N ASN A 42 -4.09 17.67 -23.47
CA ASN A 42 -4.02 19.15 -23.49
C ASN A 42 -3.94 19.81 -22.10
N LEU A 43 -3.32 19.13 -21.12
CA LEU A 43 -3.19 19.58 -19.73
C LEU A 43 -1.82 20.23 -19.46
N ALA A 44 -1.46 21.24 -20.26
CA ALA A 44 -0.13 21.88 -20.17
C ALA A 44 0.10 22.59 -18.82
N GLN A 45 -0.92 23.26 -18.28
CA GLN A 45 -0.84 23.92 -16.97
C GLN A 45 -0.67 22.90 -15.83
N ALA A 46 -1.37 21.76 -15.91
CA ALA A 46 -1.23 20.70 -14.93
C ALA A 46 0.20 20.12 -14.95
N TRP A 47 0.78 19.93 -16.15
CA TRP A 47 2.18 19.51 -16.27
C TRP A 47 3.15 20.49 -15.60
N ALA A 48 3.00 21.80 -15.86
CA ALA A 48 3.87 22.81 -15.25
C ALA A 48 3.82 22.75 -13.72
N TYR A 49 2.62 22.62 -13.14
CA TYR A 49 2.45 22.43 -11.71
C TYR A 49 3.08 21.12 -11.22
N LEU A 50 2.81 20.00 -11.91
CA LEU A 50 3.34 18.68 -11.55
C LEU A 50 4.86 18.65 -11.57
N TRP A 51 5.47 19.29 -12.56
CA TRP A 51 6.92 19.43 -12.69
C TRP A 51 7.51 20.15 -11.49
N ASN A 52 6.98 21.33 -11.19
CA ASN A 52 7.51 22.18 -10.11
C ASN A 52 7.37 21.52 -8.73
N GLN A 53 6.31 20.75 -8.49
CA GLN A 53 6.01 20.18 -7.17
C GLN A 53 6.54 18.76 -6.95
N TRP A 54 6.65 17.93 -7.99
CA TRP A 54 6.98 16.50 -7.82
C TRP A 54 8.11 16.01 -8.72
N TYR A 55 8.16 16.44 -9.98
CA TYR A 55 9.08 15.85 -10.96
C TYR A 55 10.41 16.59 -11.13
N SER A 56 10.53 17.81 -10.60
CA SER A 56 11.81 18.51 -10.49
C SER A 56 12.84 17.63 -9.76
N PRO A 57 14.12 17.59 -10.19
CA PRO A 57 15.15 16.78 -9.54
C PRO A 57 15.30 17.01 -8.03
N GLU A 58 15.01 18.23 -7.55
CA GLU A 58 15.04 18.55 -6.13
C GLU A 58 13.87 17.91 -5.37
N GLN A 59 12.65 18.04 -5.91
CA GLN A 59 11.43 17.50 -5.30
C GLN A 59 11.33 15.99 -5.42
N TRP A 60 11.82 15.42 -6.52
CA TRP A 60 11.82 13.97 -6.77
C TRP A 60 12.52 13.19 -5.66
N LYS A 61 13.59 13.74 -5.08
CA LYS A 61 14.32 13.15 -3.94
C LYS A 61 13.47 13.00 -2.68
N LEU A 62 12.54 13.93 -2.46
CA LEU A 62 11.67 13.94 -1.28
C LEU A 62 10.48 12.99 -1.45
N TRP A 63 9.99 12.88 -2.67
CA TRP A 63 8.74 12.21 -3.00
C TRP A 63 8.89 10.75 -3.45
N SER A 64 9.90 10.44 -4.26
CA SER A 64 10.06 9.11 -4.85
C SER A 64 10.71 8.10 -3.90
N LEU A 65 10.32 6.83 -4.00
CA LEU A 65 11.07 5.74 -3.38
C LEU A 65 12.36 5.46 -4.14
N ALA A 66 12.40 5.70 -5.45
CA ALA A 66 13.57 5.44 -6.29
C ALA A 66 14.82 6.19 -5.82
N SER A 67 14.68 7.39 -5.22
CA SER A 67 15.82 8.12 -4.67
C SER A 67 16.36 7.56 -3.34
N LYS A 68 15.67 6.61 -2.72
CA LYS A 68 16.07 6.03 -1.43
C LYS A 68 16.80 4.70 -1.65
N PRO A 69 17.79 4.36 -0.81
CA PRO A 69 18.49 3.08 -0.92
C PRO A 69 17.69 1.88 -0.41
N PHE A 70 16.63 2.11 0.37
CA PHE A 70 15.83 1.07 1.00
C PHE A 70 14.34 1.26 0.75
N ILE A 71 13.60 0.17 0.73
CA ILE A 71 12.13 0.15 0.64
C ILE A 71 11.53 0.29 2.06
N PRO A 72 10.88 1.40 2.41
CA PRO A 72 10.30 1.57 3.73
C PRO A 72 9.05 0.69 3.90
N HIS A 73 8.95 0.01 5.04
CA HIS A 73 7.77 -0.79 5.38
C HIS A 73 6.58 0.09 5.83
N ILE A 74 6.84 1.28 6.38
CA ILE A 74 5.82 2.20 6.91
C ILE A 74 6.20 3.66 6.63
N ASN A 75 5.22 4.48 6.24
CA ASN A 75 5.39 5.92 6.08
C ASN A 75 5.28 6.62 7.44
N THR A 76 6.38 7.19 7.93
CA THR A 76 6.48 7.82 9.25
C THR A 76 5.67 9.12 9.37
N THR A 77 5.48 9.86 8.28
CA THR A 77 4.69 11.11 8.25
C THR A 77 3.24 10.86 8.69
N MET A 78 2.62 9.80 8.18
CA MET A 78 1.25 9.41 8.58
C MET A 78 1.15 9.04 10.06
N ILE A 79 2.19 8.42 10.63
CA ILE A 79 2.23 8.10 12.07
C ILE A 79 2.25 9.40 12.88
N VAL A 80 3.14 10.32 12.52
CA VAL A 80 3.30 11.62 13.21
C VAL A 80 2.01 12.44 13.10
N GLU A 81 1.42 12.55 11.90
CA GLU A 81 0.14 13.24 11.71
C GLU A 81 -0.99 12.61 12.52
N SER A 82 -1.09 11.27 12.52
CA SER A 82 -2.10 10.57 13.32
C SER A 82 -1.90 10.77 14.83
N LEU A 83 -0.65 10.87 15.29
CA LEU A 83 -0.31 11.15 16.69
C LEU A 83 -0.81 12.55 17.07
N TRP A 84 -0.47 13.56 16.27
CA TRP A 84 -0.90 14.95 16.48
C TRP A 84 -2.41 15.11 16.38
N MET A 85 -3.06 14.42 15.43
CA MET A 85 -4.51 14.39 15.32
C MET A 85 -5.15 13.84 16.60
N ASN A 86 -4.66 12.70 17.10
CA ASN A 86 -5.17 12.12 18.35
C ASN A 86 -4.93 13.03 19.56
N LEU A 87 -3.77 13.68 19.65
CA LEU A 87 -3.47 14.64 20.71
C LEU A 87 -4.43 15.83 20.66
N LYS A 88 -4.65 16.39 19.46
CA LYS A 88 -5.58 17.52 19.25
C LYS A 88 -7.01 17.16 19.64
N HIS A 89 -7.51 16.01 19.22
CA HIS A 89 -8.92 15.63 19.45
C HIS A 89 -9.21 15.06 20.84
N LYS A 90 -8.24 14.43 21.52
CA LYS A 90 -8.48 13.82 22.83
C LYS A 90 -8.08 14.72 23.97
N ASP A 91 -6.90 15.32 23.87
CA ASP A 91 -6.26 15.98 24.99
C ASP A 91 -6.35 17.51 24.86
N LEU A 92 -6.36 18.06 23.63
CA LEU A 92 -6.38 19.50 23.37
C LEU A 92 -7.71 20.02 22.79
N ALA A 93 -8.78 19.21 22.80
CA ALA A 93 -10.02 19.52 22.07
C ALA A 93 -10.70 20.81 22.55
N MET A 94 -10.57 21.11 23.85
CA MET A 94 -11.17 22.27 24.51
C MET A 94 -10.28 23.53 24.47
N TYR A 95 -9.04 23.41 23.99
CA TYR A 95 -8.08 24.51 24.02
C TYR A 95 -7.93 25.13 22.63
N HIS A 96 -8.42 26.35 22.48
CA HIS A 96 -8.13 27.16 21.29
C HIS A 96 -6.70 27.72 21.42
N ARG A 97 -5.83 27.38 20.46
CA ARG A 97 -4.41 27.81 20.42
C ARG A 97 -3.65 27.54 21.74
N PRO A 98 -3.45 26.27 22.12
CA PRO A 98 -2.76 25.92 23.35
C PRO A 98 -1.33 26.46 23.36
N ARG A 99 -0.91 27.03 24.49
CA ARG A 99 0.49 27.45 24.73
C ARG A 99 1.41 26.22 24.72
N LEU A 100 2.68 26.41 24.36
CA LEU A 100 3.66 25.34 24.29
C LEU A 100 3.77 24.57 25.61
N ASP A 101 3.75 25.27 26.74
CA ASP A 101 3.86 24.67 28.08
C ASP A 101 2.70 23.73 28.42
N LEU A 102 1.49 24.07 27.97
CA LEU A 102 0.33 23.20 28.15
C LEU A 102 0.48 21.93 27.29
N VAL A 103 0.97 22.09 26.06
CA VAL A 103 1.21 20.95 25.17
C VAL A 103 2.29 20.03 25.76
N THR A 104 3.40 20.57 26.28
CA THR A 104 4.46 19.77 26.91
C THR A 104 3.95 19.05 28.16
N TYR A 105 3.17 19.73 29.00
CA TYR A 105 2.51 19.12 30.16
C TYR A 105 1.61 17.95 29.76
N VAL A 106 0.75 18.14 28.76
CA VAL A 106 -0.15 17.09 28.25
C VAL A 106 0.66 15.92 27.67
N VAL A 107 1.72 16.20 26.90
CA VAL A 107 2.57 15.16 26.33
C VAL A 107 3.20 14.30 27.42
N ILE A 108 3.72 14.91 28.49
CA ILE A 108 4.37 14.19 29.59
C ILE A 108 3.36 13.43 30.44
N ASN A 109 2.20 14.03 30.75
CA ASN A 109 1.28 13.51 31.76
C ASN A 109 0.15 12.63 31.20
N SER A 110 -0.27 12.82 29.94
CA SER A 110 -1.34 12.01 29.35
C SER A 110 -0.83 11.12 28.21
N LEU A 111 -0.07 11.67 27.27
CA LEU A 111 0.36 10.94 26.08
C LEU A 111 1.42 9.88 26.41
N LEU A 112 2.45 10.25 27.18
CA LEU A 112 3.58 9.38 27.49
C LEU A 112 3.17 8.16 28.34
N PRO A 113 2.33 8.26 29.39
CA PRO A 113 1.82 7.09 30.11
C PRO A 113 0.98 6.17 29.23
N ARG A 114 0.13 6.74 28.35
CA ARG A 114 -0.68 5.98 27.39
C ARG A 114 0.19 5.21 26.39
N ILE A 115 1.27 5.82 25.90
CA ILE A 115 2.25 5.16 25.03
C ILE A 115 3.01 4.09 25.81
N LYS A 116 3.48 4.35 27.03
CA LYS A 116 4.15 3.37 27.89
C LYS A 116 3.28 2.14 28.14
N LEU A 117 2.00 2.33 28.47
CA LEU A 117 1.02 1.24 28.62
C LEU A 117 0.86 0.45 27.32
N THR A 118 0.79 1.15 26.19
CA THR A 118 0.71 0.50 24.88
C THR A 118 1.97 -0.30 24.59
N LEU A 119 3.16 0.25 24.84
CA LEU A 119 4.45 -0.42 24.68
C LEU A 119 4.57 -1.64 25.60
N GLN A 120 4.13 -1.56 26.86
CA GLN A 120 4.10 -2.71 27.76
C GLN A 120 3.16 -3.81 27.25
N ASN A 121 1.99 -3.44 26.69
CA ASN A 121 1.12 -4.42 26.03
C ASN A 121 1.80 -5.04 24.80
N LEU A 122 2.62 -4.28 24.05
CA LEU A 122 3.35 -4.77 22.89
C LEU A 122 4.58 -5.62 23.24
N ARG A 123 5.25 -5.31 24.34
CA ARG A 123 6.39 -6.08 24.87
C ARG A 123 5.95 -7.31 25.65
N GLU A 124 4.65 -7.64 25.63
CA GLU A 124 4.06 -8.84 26.22
C GLU A 124 4.23 -8.96 27.74
N THR A 125 4.80 -7.95 28.41
CA THR A 125 5.07 -7.95 29.86
C THR A 125 3.80 -7.91 30.70
N ARG A 126 2.64 -7.64 30.09
CA ARG A 126 1.37 -7.40 30.81
C ARG A 126 0.34 -8.55 30.72
N ARG A 127 0.46 -9.48 29.76
CA ARG A 127 -0.54 -10.54 29.53
C ARG A 127 0.13 -11.86 29.15
N VAL A 128 0.71 -12.53 30.13
CA VAL A 128 1.43 -13.81 29.95
C VAL A 128 0.51 -15.00 29.57
N GLY A 129 -0.83 -14.84 29.61
CA GLY A 129 -1.77 -15.96 29.42
C GLY A 129 -2.92 -15.77 28.42
N ARG A 130 -3.01 -14.67 27.67
CA ARG A 130 -4.05 -14.48 26.61
C ARG A 130 -3.39 -14.21 25.27
N GLY A 131 -3.87 -14.87 24.22
CA GLY A 131 -3.44 -14.61 22.84
C GLY A 131 -3.60 -13.13 22.48
N LEU A 132 -2.58 -12.55 21.82
CA LEU A 132 -2.58 -11.16 21.40
C LEU A 132 -3.67 -10.94 20.35
N ALA A 133 -4.55 -9.96 20.59
CA ALA A 133 -5.47 -9.51 19.57
C ALA A 133 -4.69 -8.87 18.41
N LEU A 134 -4.96 -9.30 17.18
CA LEU A 134 -4.35 -8.72 15.99
C LEU A 134 -4.61 -7.21 15.92
N LYS A 135 -3.55 -6.44 15.67
CA LYS A 135 -3.64 -5.00 15.40
C LYS A 135 -4.47 -4.75 14.13
N ALA A 136 -5.06 -3.57 14.01
CA ALA A 136 -5.87 -3.20 12.83
C ALA A 136 -5.11 -3.41 11.51
N TRP A 137 -3.83 -3.04 11.44
CA TRP A 137 -3.02 -3.26 10.24
C TRP A 137 -2.72 -4.75 10.00
N GLN A 138 -2.57 -5.56 11.05
CA GLN A 138 -2.39 -7.01 10.92
C GLN A 138 -3.67 -7.68 10.43
N LYS A 139 -4.84 -7.23 10.91
CA LYS A 139 -6.15 -7.67 10.38
C LYS A 139 -6.30 -7.31 8.90
N ALA A 140 -5.93 -6.07 8.53
CA ALA A 140 -5.98 -5.62 7.14
C ALA A 140 -5.01 -6.40 6.24
N LEU A 141 -3.79 -6.66 6.72
CA LEU A 141 -2.81 -7.48 6.02
C LEU A 141 -3.31 -8.91 5.85
N LYS A 142 -3.83 -9.53 6.92
CA LYS A 142 -4.40 -10.89 6.92
C LYS A 142 -5.56 -11.00 5.93
N ALA A 143 -6.52 -10.08 5.99
CA ALA A 143 -7.64 -10.06 5.05
C ALA A 143 -7.18 -9.95 3.59
N LYS A 144 -6.18 -9.09 3.33
CA LYS A 144 -5.58 -8.98 2.00
C LYS A 144 -4.83 -10.25 1.60
N TRP A 145 -4.12 -10.86 2.53
CA TRP A 145 -3.40 -12.11 2.28
C TRP A 145 -4.35 -13.22 1.89
N GLU A 146 -5.43 -13.40 2.64
CA GLU A 146 -6.48 -14.39 2.36
C GLU A 146 -7.10 -14.15 0.99
N ASP A 147 -7.44 -12.91 0.64
CA ASP A 147 -7.98 -12.55 -0.68
C ASP A 147 -7.00 -12.86 -1.82
N CYS A 148 -5.71 -12.52 -1.66
CA CYS A 148 -4.68 -12.82 -2.64
C CYS A 148 -4.34 -14.32 -2.74
N SER A 149 -4.60 -15.09 -1.67
CA SER A 149 -4.33 -16.54 -1.62
C SER A 149 -5.34 -17.36 -2.42
N ARG A 150 -6.59 -16.88 -2.54
CA ARG A 150 -7.64 -17.56 -3.31
C ARG A 150 -7.24 -17.74 -4.78
N SER A 151 -7.72 -18.81 -5.41
CA SER A 151 -7.50 -19.03 -6.84
C SER A 151 -8.24 -17.96 -7.67
N ASP A 152 -7.82 -17.73 -8.92
CA ASP A 152 -8.52 -16.76 -9.77
C ASP A 152 -9.96 -17.22 -10.06
N GLU A 153 -10.16 -18.53 -10.21
CA GLU A 153 -11.49 -19.15 -10.37
C GLU A 153 -12.40 -18.87 -9.16
N GLU A 154 -11.91 -19.10 -7.94
CA GLU A 154 -12.66 -18.84 -6.71
C GLU A 154 -13.06 -17.37 -6.58
N ARG A 155 -12.15 -16.44 -6.93
CA ARG A 155 -12.42 -15.00 -6.86
C ARG A 155 -13.47 -14.59 -7.88
N LEU A 156 -13.39 -15.10 -9.11
CA LEU A 156 -14.36 -14.82 -10.16
C LEU A 156 -15.73 -15.40 -9.81
N CYS A 157 -15.80 -16.63 -9.32
CA CYS A 157 -17.05 -17.24 -8.83
C CYS A 157 -17.66 -16.44 -7.67
N ALA A 158 -16.85 -15.97 -6.72
CA ALA A 158 -17.33 -15.13 -5.62
C ALA A 158 -17.90 -13.79 -6.12
N LEU A 159 -17.23 -13.14 -7.08
CA LEU A 159 -17.70 -11.90 -7.70
C LEU A 159 -19.02 -12.11 -8.45
N GLU A 160 -19.15 -13.20 -9.22
CA GLU A 160 -20.41 -13.55 -9.91
C GLU A 160 -21.56 -13.74 -8.93
N LEU A 161 -21.32 -14.45 -7.82
CA LEU A 161 -22.31 -14.64 -6.77
C LEU A 161 -22.71 -13.31 -6.12
N GLU A 162 -21.77 -12.41 -5.85
CA GLU A 162 -22.07 -11.09 -5.30
C GLU A 162 -22.91 -10.24 -6.25
N VAL A 163 -22.60 -10.26 -7.55
CA VAL A 163 -23.39 -9.53 -8.57
C VAL A 163 -24.81 -10.10 -8.64
N ARG A 164 -24.96 -11.43 -8.65
CA ARG A 164 -26.26 -12.10 -8.69
C ARG A 164 -27.11 -11.87 -7.43
N LYS A 165 -26.49 -11.81 -6.25
CA LYS A 165 -27.17 -11.55 -4.97
C LYS A 165 -27.66 -10.10 -4.82
N LYS A 166 -27.07 -9.13 -5.52
CA LYS A 166 -27.42 -7.71 -5.38
C LYS A 166 -28.76 -7.37 -6.04
N ALA A 167 -29.84 -7.45 -5.27
CA ALA A 167 -31.20 -7.15 -5.69
C ALA A 167 -31.44 -5.71 -6.21
N LYS A 168 -30.59 -4.74 -5.85
CA LYS A 168 -30.78 -3.30 -6.17
C LYS A 168 -30.13 -2.82 -7.46
N THR A 169 -29.37 -3.66 -8.15
CA THR A 169 -28.77 -3.27 -9.45
C THR A 169 -29.82 -3.50 -10.55
N GLY A 170 -30.09 -2.51 -11.40
CA GLY A 170 -30.94 -2.69 -12.58
C GLY A 170 -30.39 -3.80 -13.49
N GLU A 171 -31.27 -4.48 -14.21
CA GLU A 171 -30.96 -5.67 -15.03
C GLU A 171 -29.78 -5.43 -15.99
N LYS A 172 -29.83 -4.33 -16.76
CA LYS A 172 -28.77 -3.90 -17.67
C LYS A 172 -27.39 -3.74 -16.99
N GLY A 173 -27.37 -3.17 -15.78
CA GLY A 173 -26.12 -2.99 -15.02
C GLY A 173 -25.60 -4.28 -14.36
N ARG A 174 -26.40 -5.35 -14.30
CA ARG A 174 -25.95 -6.69 -13.88
C ARG A 174 -25.29 -7.41 -15.05
N GLU A 175 -25.93 -7.37 -16.22
CA GLU A 175 -25.41 -7.98 -17.45
C GLU A 175 -24.05 -7.41 -17.82
N GLU A 176 -23.88 -6.08 -17.79
CA GLU A 176 -22.58 -5.43 -18.04
C GLU A 176 -21.49 -5.91 -17.07
N LYS A 177 -21.83 -6.14 -15.80
CA LYS A 177 -20.88 -6.65 -14.80
C LYS A 177 -20.54 -8.12 -15.02
N LEU A 178 -21.53 -8.94 -15.37
CA LEU A 178 -21.31 -10.36 -15.67
C LEU A 178 -20.45 -10.51 -16.95
N ALA A 179 -20.73 -9.72 -17.99
CA ALA A 179 -19.92 -9.67 -19.20
C ALA A 179 -18.46 -9.27 -18.91
N SER A 180 -18.23 -8.29 -18.02
CA SER A 180 -16.88 -7.92 -17.59
C SER A 180 -16.16 -9.05 -16.83
N ILE A 181 -16.89 -9.88 -16.07
CA ILE A 181 -16.31 -11.05 -15.38
C ILE A 181 -15.96 -12.16 -16.38
N GLU A 182 -16.81 -12.39 -17.37
CA GLU A 182 -16.55 -13.35 -18.46
C GLU A 182 -15.34 -12.92 -19.32
N GLU A 183 -15.23 -11.63 -19.63
CA GLU A 183 -14.04 -11.07 -20.27
C GLU A 183 -12.78 -11.28 -19.39
N ALA A 184 -12.90 -11.07 -18.08
CA ALA A 184 -11.79 -11.32 -17.16
C ALA A 184 -11.40 -12.81 -17.07
N LYS A 185 -12.35 -13.75 -17.21
CA LYS A 185 -12.09 -15.19 -17.27
C LYS A 185 -11.30 -15.58 -18.52
N THR A 186 -11.62 -14.96 -19.66
CA THR A 186 -10.97 -15.25 -20.95
C THR A 186 -9.63 -14.56 -21.12
N ARG A 187 -9.36 -13.50 -20.35
CA ARG A 187 -8.09 -12.77 -20.39
C ARG A 187 -6.93 -13.65 -19.94
N LYS A 188 -5.97 -13.85 -20.85
CA LYS A 188 -4.71 -14.56 -20.52
C LYS A 188 -3.95 -13.81 -19.41
N PRO A 189 -3.46 -14.51 -18.38
CA PRO A 189 -2.66 -13.88 -17.34
C PRO A 189 -1.36 -13.34 -17.95
N GLY A 190 -0.98 -12.12 -17.58
CA GLY A 190 0.34 -11.57 -17.92
C GLY A 190 1.43 -12.38 -17.22
N LYS A 191 2.60 -12.47 -17.85
CA LYS A 191 3.78 -13.07 -17.23
C LYS A 191 4.46 -12.00 -16.38
N TYR A 192 4.78 -12.33 -15.14
CA TYR A 192 5.43 -11.39 -14.22
C TYR A 192 6.63 -12.07 -13.59
N HIS A 193 7.69 -11.31 -13.34
CA HIS A 193 8.82 -11.77 -12.56
C HIS A 193 8.46 -11.68 -11.08
N THR A 194 8.65 -12.78 -10.36
CA THR A 194 8.45 -12.87 -8.92
C THR A 194 9.70 -13.46 -8.29
N ASP A 195 10.15 -12.85 -7.21
CA ASP A 195 11.24 -13.36 -6.40
C ASP A 195 10.81 -13.38 -4.93
N ILE A 196 10.74 -14.58 -4.37
CA ILE A 196 10.35 -14.82 -2.98
C ILE A 196 11.46 -14.37 -2.03
N ASN A 197 12.73 -14.50 -2.42
CA ASN A 197 13.86 -14.21 -1.55
C ASN A 197 13.98 -12.71 -1.27
N SER A 198 13.82 -11.88 -2.31
CA SER A 198 13.80 -10.42 -2.18
C SER A 198 12.42 -9.85 -1.84
N TRP A 199 11.37 -10.68 -1.85
CA TRP A 199 9.96 -10.30 -1.63
C TRP A 199 9.46 -9.25 -2.64
N VAL A 200 9.71 -9.49 -3.94
CA VAL A 200 9.39 -8.53 -5.00
C VAL A 200 8.65 -9.17 -6.17
N CYS A 201 7.78 -8.38 -6.81
CA CYS A 201 7.08 -8.76 -8.03
C CYS A 201 7.01 -7.59 -9.01
N SER A 202 7.16 -7.86 -10.32
CA SER A 202 7.06 -6.84 -11.39
C SER A 202 5.63 -6.43 -11.74
N CYS A 203 4.62 -7.05 -11.13
CA CYS A 203 3.22 -6.74 -11.44
C CYS A 203 2.79 -5.36 -10.92
N ARG A 204 1.89 -4.72 -11.67
CA ARG A 204 1.32 -3.41 -11.30
C ARG A 204 0.63 -3.40 -9.92
N ASP A 205 -0.04 -4.49 -9.57
CA ASP A 205 -0.75 -4.62 -8.30
C ASP A 205 0.18 -4.54 -7.08
N TYR A 206 1.42 -5.02 -7.22
CA TYR A 206 2.45 -4.90 -6.19
C TYR A 206 2.79 -3.44 -5.90
N LEU A 207 2.99 -2.63 -6.95
CA LEU A 207 3.29 -1.20 -6.86
C LEU A 207 2.13 -0.37 -6.32
N ILE A 208 0.89 -0.80 -6.49
CA ILE A 208 -0.27 -0.05 -5.98
C ILE A 208 -0.59 -0.47 -4.53
N CYS A 209 -0.22 -1.69 -4.14
CA CYS A 209 -0.52 -2.27 -2.84
C CYS A 209 0.15 -1.51 -1.70
N ARG A 210 -0.63 -1.17 -0.66
CA ARG A 210 -0.11 -0.57 0.58
C ARG A 210 1.01 -1.39 1.21
N PHE A 211 0.84 -2.72 1.26
CA PHE A 211 1.72 -3.66 1.94
C PHE A 211 2.79 -4.28 1.04
N LEU A 212 2.91 -3.83 -0.22
CA LEU A 212 3.82 -4.43 -1.21
C LEU A 212 3.57 -5.94 -1.35
N THR A 213 2.30 -6.29 -1.55
CA THR A 213 1.85 -7.66 -1.76
C THR A 213 0.93 -7.75 -2.97
N CYS A 214 1.03 -8.84 -3.71
CA CYS A 214 0.19 -9.16 -4.85
C CYS A 214 -0.18 -10.64 -4.85
N LYS A 215 -1.13 -11.04 -5.72
CA LYS A 215 -1.54 -12.43 -5.84
C LYS A 215 -0.40 -13.35 -6.27
N HIS A 216 0.49 -12.91 -7.14
CA HIS A 216 1.61 -13.73 -7.62
C HIS A 216 2.55 -14.08 -6.47
N LEU A 217 3.03 -13.05 -5.75
CA LEU A 217 3.95 -13.23 -4.62
C LEU A 217 3.35 -14.06 -3.49
N ILE A 218 2.07 -13.82 -3.14
CA ILE A 218 1.41 -14.54 -2.05
C ILE A 218 1.16 -16.01 -2.43
N ARG A 219 0.69 -16.28 -3.65
CA ARG A 219 0.47 -17.66 -4.10
C ARG A 219 1.78 -18.42 -4.17
N GLU A 220 2.82 -17.80 -4.71
CA GLU A 220 4.15 -18.42 -4.79
C GLU A 220 4.73 -18.68 -3.39
N ALA A 221 4.61 -17.71 -2.48
CA ALA A 221 4.98 -17.89 -1.09
C ALA A 221 4.18 -19.02 -0.43
N ASN A 222 2.86 -19.08 -0.61
CA ASN A 222 2.04 -20.16 -0.06
C ASN A 222 2.44 -21.53 -0.62
N THR A 223 2.77 -21.63 -1.91
CA THR A 223 3.26 -22.87 -2.53
C THR A 223 4.62 -23.28 -1.98
N ALA A 224 5.54 -22.33 -1.79
CA ALA A 224 6.86 -22.58 -1.23
C ALA A 224 6.78 -22.99 0.25
N LEU A 225 5.87 -22.36 1.00
CA LEU A 225 5.71 -22.58 2.44
C LEU A 225 4.88 -23.81 2.80
N LYS A 226 4.06 -24.35 1.87
CA LYS A 226 3.12 -25.46 2.13
C LYS A 226 2.26 -25.25 3.39
N GLY A 227 1.94 -23.99 3.72
CA GLY A 227 1.19 -23.61 4.93
C GLY A 227 1.98 -23.65 6.24
N LEU A 228 3.28 -23.93 6.21
CA LEU A 228 4.17 -23.83 7.36
C LEU A 228 4.66 -22.37 7.52
N PRO A 229 4.81 -21.86 8.75
CA PRO A 229 5.49 -20.60 8.96
C PRO A 229 6.93 -20.70 8.45
N LEU A 230 7.49 -19.61 7.90
CA LEU A 230 8.94 -19.50 7.69
C LEU A 230 9.58 -19.78 9.05
N ASP A 231 10.37 -20.86 9.12
CA ASP A 231 11.11 -21.19 10.32
C ASP A 231 11.94 -19.97 10.69
N LYS A 232 11.68 -19.41 11.87
CA LYS A 232 12.44 -18.27 12.39
C LYS A 232 13.84 -18.80 12.73
N ARG A 233 14.74 -18.78 11.74
CA ARG A 233 16.18 -18.79 12.03
C ARG A 233 16.58 -17.47 12.66
#